data_AF-A0A1X0MEZ7-F1
#
_entry.id   AF-A0A1X0MEZ7-F1
#
_cell.length_a   1.000
_cell.length_b   1.000
_cell.length_c   1.000
_cell.angle_alpha   90.00
_cell.angle_beta   90.00
_cell.angle_gamma   90.00
#
_symmetry.space_group_name_H-M   'P 1'
#
loop_
_entity.id
_entity.type
_entity.pdbx_description
1 polymer ?
#
loop_
_entity_poly.entity_id
_entity_poly.type
_entity_poly.pdbx_seq_one_letter_code
_entity_poly.pdbx_strand_id
1 'polypeptide(L)'
;WGKDLPVSRGLYNFDTFSVEYFGDIDVARQVLKGGAYDYNREFSATGFSIRYDSPALSEGRLQKAHLAKGAVQSSQGFVFNLSRPMFQDRRVRQALSLLWDFEWTNRQMMRNMYIRQDSYFSNSDLAATGLPTPAELKILEPLRGQVPPQVFDTVYKTPKTDGTGFIRDKQLQALALMKEAGWTPKGDELVNAEGQPFSFTFLNGQTGFERMLLPYKRNLAQIGIHFDIRRIDAAQYLNRVMARDYDMI
;
A
#
# COMPACT_ATOMS: atom_id res chain seq x y z
N TRP A 1 -24.93 20.03 -28.08
CA TRP A 1 -24.34 21.33 -28.46
C TRP A 1 -22.82 21.25 -28.61
N GLY A 2 -22.09 20.53 -27.74
CA GLY A 2 -20.62 20.43 -27.82
C GLY A 2 -20.03 19.33 -28.73
N LYS A 3 -20.82 18.55 -29.47
CA LYS A 3 -20.37 17.34 -30.20
C LYS A 3 -19.12 17.56 -31.07
N ASP A 4 -19.10 18.67 -31.79
CA ASP A 4 -18.05 18.96 -32.79
C ASP A 4 -16.95 19.90 -32.28
N LEU A 5 -16.98 20.28 -30.99
CA LEU A 5 -15.93 21.09 -30.37
C LEU A 5 -14.63 20.27 -30.30
N PRO A 6 -13.44 20.89 -30.49
CA PRO A 6 -12.17 20.18 -30.42
C PRO A 6 -11.98 19.33 -29.15
N VAL A 7 -12.49 19.80 -28.01
CA VAL A 7 -12.42 19.10 -26.72
C VAL A 7 -13.30 17.85 -26.62
N SER A 8 -14.28 17.68 -27.51
CA SER A 8 -15.25 16.57 -27.47
C SER A 8 -15.08 15.58 -28.61
N ARG A 9 -14.34 15.94 -29.67
CA ARG A 9 -14.09 15.04 -30.81
C ARG A 9 -13.35 13.78 -30.34
N GLY A 10 -13.91 12.61 -30.62
CA GLY A 10 -13.37 11.30 -30.23
C GLY A 10 -13.78 10.82 -28.83
N LEU A 11 -14.56 11.61 -28.09
CA LEU A 11 -15.16 11.23 -26.81
C LEU A 11 -16.65 10.91 -26.98
N TYR A 12 -17.26 10.27 -25.96
CA TYR A 12 -18.69 9.96 -25.93
C TYR A 12 -19.18 9.11 -27.11
N ASN A 13 -18.41 8.08 -27.46
CA ASN A 13 -18.66 7.25 -28.65
C ASN A 13 -19.80 6.23 -28.46
N PHE A 14 -20.17 5.91 -27.22
CA PHE A 14 -21.24 4.94 -26.91
C PHE A 14 -22.58 5.66 -26.70
N ASP A 15 -23.63 5.15 -27.32
CA ASP A 15 -25.00 5.67 -27.16
C ASP A 15 -25.57 5.39 -25.77
N THR A 16 -25.08 4.35 -25.09
CA THR A 16 -25.50 3.97 -23.73
C THR A 16 -24.28 3.51 -22.93
N PHE A 17 -24.26 3.88 -21.65
CA PHE A 17 -23.23 3.48 -20.70
C PHE A 17 -23.92 2.99 -19.43
N SER A 18 -23.68 1.72 -19.07
CA SER A 18 -24.18 1.11 -17.84
C SER A 18 -23.03 0.93 -16.84
N VAL A 19 -23.36 1.01 -15.55
CA VAL A 19 -22.44 0.72 -14.46
C VAL A 19 -23.06 -0.33 -13.56
N GLU A 20 -22.40 -1.47 -13.44
CA GLU A 20 -22.81 -2.55 -12.56
C GLU A 20 -21.98 -2.55 -11.27
N TYR A 21 -22.66 -2.73 -10.13
CA TYR A 21 -22.02 -2.71 -8.81
C TYR A 21 -22.00 -4.13 -8.23
N PHE A 22 -20.80 -4.61 -7.93
CA PHE A 22 -20.57 -5.90 -7.30
C PHE A 22 -19.93 -5.71 -5.94
N GLY A 23 -20.44 -6.42 -4.91
CA GLY A 23 -19.81 -6.46 -3.60
C GLY A 23 -18.55 -7.34 -3.54
N ASP A 24 -18.32 -8.14 -4.58
CA ASP A 24 -17.20 -9.08 -4.65
C ASP A 24 -16.59 -9.09 -6.07
N ILE A 25 -15.28 -8.87 -6.16
CA ILE A 25 -14.54 -8.80 -7.42
C ILE A 25 -14.42 -10.16 -8.13
N ASP A 26 -14.48 -11.27 -7.40
CA ASP A 26 -14.46 -12.60 -7.99
C ASP A 26 -15.78 -12.90 -8.70
N VAL A 27 -16.91 -12.43 -8.17
CA VAL A 27 -18.22 -12.48 -8.85
C VAL A 27 -18.19 -11.64 -10.12
N ALA A 28 -17.76 -10.37 -10.03
CA ALA A 28 -17.62 -9.49 -11.19
C ALA A 28 -16.80 -10.17 -12.31
N ARG A 29 -15.68 -10.81 -11.96
CA ARG A 29 -14.84 -11.52 -12.93
C ARG A 29 -15.57 -12.66 -13.65
N GLN A 30 -16.40 -13.45 -12.96
CA GLN A 30 -17.17 -14.51 -13.62
C GLN A 30 -18.22 -13.94 -14.57
N VAL A 31 -18.88 -12.86 -14.17
CA VAL A 31 -19.90 -12.18 -14.98
C VAL A 31 -19.28 -11.58 -16.25
N LEU A 32 -18.07 -11.00 -16.17
CA LEU A 32 -17.30 -10.54 -17.34
C LEU A 32 -16.98 -11.70 -18.29
N LYS A 33 -16.51 -12.83 -17.76
CA LYS A 33 -16.17 -14.00 -18.57
C LYS A 33 -17.40 -14.59 -19.27
N GLY A 34 -18.58 -14.39 -18.70
CA GLY A 34 -19.87 -14.71 -19.31
C GLY A 34 -20.35 -13.69 -20.36
N GLY A 35 -19.67 -12.55 -20.51
CA GLY A 35 -19.99 -11.53 -21.50
C GLY A 35 -21.14 -10.60 -21.12
N ALA A 36 -21.48 -10.50 -19.84
CA ALA A 36 -22.58 -9.62 -19.39
C ALA A 36 -22.19 -8.14 -19.29
N TYR A 37 -20.89 -7.82 -19.26
CA TYR A 37 -20.38 -6.46 -19.38
C TYR A 37 -19.01 -6.44 -20.09
N ASP A 38 -18.57 -5.27 -20.54
CA ASP A 38 -17.49 -5.17 -21.54
C ASP A 38 -16.10 -4.84 -20.97
N TYR A 39 -16.03 -4.28 -19.76
CA TYR A 39 -14.77 -3.77 -19.20
C TYR A 39 -14.66 -3.99 -17.71
N ASN A 40 -13.56 -4.61 -17.28
CA ASN A 40 -13.17 -4.67 -15.88
C ASN A 40 -11.74 -4.16 -15.67
N ARG A 41 -11.56 -3.28 -14.69
CA ARG A 41 -10.23 -2.92 -14.20
C ARG A 41 -9.81 -3.90 -13.11
N GLU A 42 -8.76 -4.66 -13.39
CA GLU A 42 -8.21 -5.62 -12.43
C GLU A 42 -7.14 -4.98 -11.53
N PHE A 43 -7.25 -5.19 -10.22
CA PHE A 43 -6.33 -4.66 -9.21
C PHE A 43 -5.45 -5.75 -8.58
N SER A 44 -5.75 -7.02 -8.81
CA SER A 44 -4.96 -8.15 -8.32
C SER A 44 -4.04 -8.71 -9.41
N ALA A 45 -2.73 -8.77 -9.16
CA ALA A 45 -1.80 -9.49 -10.03
C ALA A 45 -2.18 -10.97 -10.21
N THR A 46 -2.62 -11.65 -9.14
CA THR A 46 -3.12 -13.02 -9.22
C THR A 46 -4.39 -13.10 -10.07
N GLY A 47 -5.32 -12.17 -9.86
CA GLY A 47 -6.53 -12.02 -10.67
C GLY A 47 -6.20 -11.91 -12.16
N PHE A 48 -5.36 -10.95 -12.51
CA PHE A 48 -4.92 -10.68 -13.88
C PHE A 48 -4.20 -11.87 -14.52
N SER A 49 -3.30 -12.50 -13.78
CA SER A 49 -2.44 -13.57 -14.31
C SER A 49 -3.18 -14.89 -14.51
N ILE A 50 -4.06 -15.25 -13.58
CA ILE A 50 -4.63 -16.61 -13.51
C ILE A 50 -6.15 -16.60 -13.69
N ARG A 51 -6.87 -15.69 -13.03
CA ARG A 51 -8.32 -15.85 -12.83
C ARG A 51 -9.18 -15.50 -14.05
N TYR A 52 -8.58 -14.94 -15.11
CA TYR A 52 -9.24 -14.72 -16.40
C TYR A 52 -9.10 -15.88 -17.39
N ASP A 53 -8.35 -16.93 -17.04
CA ASP A 53 -8.25 -18.10 -17.91
C ASP A 53 -9.65 -18.69 -18.18
N SER A 54 -10.01 -18.77 -19.46
CA SER A 54 -11.34 -19.15 -19.95
C SER A 54 -11.43 -19.27 -21.46
N PRO A 55 -12.47 -19.98 -21.97
CA PRO A 55 -12.80 -20.00 -23.39
C PRO A 55 -12.92 -18.61 -24.02
N ALA A 56 -13.56 -17.65 -23.33
CA ALA A 56 -13.69 -16.29 -23.82
C ALA A 56 -12.34 -15.62 -24.09
N LEU A 57 -11.34 -15.85 -23.22
CA LEU A 57 -9.98 -15.33 -23.40
C LEU A 57 -9.23 -16.07 -24.52
N SER A 58 -9.27 -17.41 -24.53
CA SER A 58 -8.54 -18.22 -25.53
C SER A 58 -9.10 -18.06 -26.95
N GLU A 59 -10.40 -17.79 -27.08
CA GLU A 59 -11.10 -17.58 -28.35
C GLU A 59 -11.09 -16.10 -28.78
N GLY A 60 -10.45 -15.21 -28.02
CA GLY A 60 -10.27 -13.80 -28.37
C GLY A 60 -11.46 -12.89 -28.12
N ARG A 61 -12.57 -13.39 -27.57
CA ARG A 61 -13.74 -12.59 -27.15
C ARG A 61 -13.43 -11.69 -25.95
N LEU A 62 -12.55 -12.13 -25.06
CA LEU A 62 -12.01 -11.35 -23.95
C LEU A 62 -10.53 -11.09 -24.20
N GLN A 63 -10.06 -9.88 -23.91
CA GLN A 63 -8.66 -9.50 -24.06
C GLN A 63 -8.12 -8.92 -22.75
N LYS A 64 -6.81 -9.13 -22.51
CA LYS A 64 -6.08 -8.53 -21.39
C LYS A 64 -5.01 -7.59 -21.93
N ALA A 65 -4.93 -6.40 -21.36
CA ALA A 65 -3.91 -5.43 -21.73
C ALA A 65 -3.40 -4.65 -20.51
N HIS A 66 -2.11 -4.32 -20.53
CA HIS A 66 -1.53 -3.30 -19.64
C HIS A 66 -1.64 -1.95 -20.32
N LEU A 67 -2.67 -1.19 -19.93
CA LEU A 67 -2.92 0.15 -20.44
C LEU A 67 -2.19 1.20 -19.58
N ALA A 68 -1.93 2.37 -20.17
CA ALA A 68 -1.41 3.54 -19.46
C ALA A 68 -0.10 3.28 -18.65
N LYS A 69 0.87 2.55 -19.24
CA LYS A 69 2.13 2.19 -18.58
C LYS A 69 2.94 3.38 -18.03
N GLY A 70 2.84 4.54 -18.69
CA GLY A 70 3.50 5.79 -18.26
C GLY A 70 2.63 6.68 -17.37
N ALA A 71 1.44 6.22 -16.95
CA ALA A 71 0.61 7.02 -16.05
C ALA A 71 1.30 7.17 -14.69
N VAL A 72 1.27 8.40 -14.17
CA VAL A 72 1.69 8.71 -12.81
C VAL A 72 0.90 7.83 -11.84
N GLN A 73 1.62 7.18 -10.92
CA GLN A 73 1.00 6.32 -9.92
C GLN A 73 0.87 7.09 -8.62
N SER A 74 -0.34 7.17 -8.09
CA SER A 74 -0.55 7.65 -6.72
C SER A 74 0.17 6.72 -5.75
N SER A 75 0.68 7.30 -4.65
CA SER A 75 1.28 6.49 -3.61
C SER A 75 0.27 5.64 -2.87
N GLN A 76 0.69 4.42 -2.59
CA GLN A 76 -0.05 3.44 -1.81
C GLN A 76 0.86 2.92 -0.71
N GLY A 77 0.31 2.82 0.49
CA GLY A 77 1.01 2.29 1.65
C GLY A 77 0.06 2.22 2.84
N PHE A 78 0.55 1.63 3.92
CA PHE A 78 -0.17 1.63 5.18
C PHE A 78 -0.08 3.00 5.84
N VAL A 79 -1.19 3.45 6.41
CA VAL A 79 -1.30 4.78 7.02
C VAL A 79 -1.44 4.63 8.52
N PHE A 80 -0.49 5.22 9.26
CA PHE A 80 -0.55 5.31 10.71
C PHE A 80 -1.48 6.46 11.13
N ASN A 81 -2.42 6.19 12.05
CA ASN A 81 -3.19 7.26 12.69
C ASN A 81 -2.36 7.95 13.78
N LEU A 82 -1.82 9.14 13.49
CA LEU A 82 -0.99 9.89 14.44
C LEU A 82 -1.75 10.46 15.64
N SER A 83 -3.08 10.37 15.65
CA SER A 83 -3.89 10.67 16.83
C SER A 83 -3.74 9.58 17.91
N ARG A 84 -3.25 8.39 17.54
CA ARG A 84 -2.97 7.31 18.47
C ARG A 84 -1.59 7.53 19.12
N PRO A 85 -1.48 7.57 20.47
CA PRO A 85 -0.23 7.87 21.15
C PRO A 85 0.95 6.99 20.75
N MET A 86 0.73 5.69 20.54
CA MET A 86 1.79 4.75 20.17
C MET A 86 2.44 5.05 18.80
N PHE A 87 1.78 5.81 17.92
CA PHE A 87 2.32 6.15 16.60
C PHE A 87 2.88 7.57 16.49
N GLN A 88 2.88 8.36 17.57
CA GLN A 88 3.39 9.74 17.50
C GLN A 88 4.89 9.79 17.24
N ASP A 89 5.67 8.88 17.83
CA ASP A 89 7.11 8.82 17.59
C ASP A 89 7.43 8.30 16.18
N ARG A 90 8.21 9.09 15.42
CA ARG A 90 8.62 8.71 14.06
C ARG A 90 9.45 7.43 14.02
N ARG A 91 10.21 7.14 15.07
CA ARG A 91 11.08 5.95 15.19
C ARG A 91 10.24 4.69 15.29
N VAL A 92 9.09 4.75 15.98
CA VAL A 92 8.12 3.65 16.00
C VAL A 92 7.61 3.36 14.59
N ARG A 93 7.17 4.40 13.85
CA ARG A 93 6.68 4.22 12.47
C ARG A 93 7.75 3.69 11.53
N GLN A 94 8.99 4.15 11.69
CA GLN A 94 10.14 3.63 10.95
C GLN A 94 10.41 2.16 11.29
N ALA A 95 10.39 1.79 12.57
CA ALA A 95 10.56 0.41 13.03
C ALA A 95 9.50 -0.52 12.42
N LEU A 96 8.23 -0.11 12.47
CA LEU A 96 7.11 -0.87 11.91
C LEU A 96 7.23 -1.02 10.39
N SER A 97 7.79 -0.02 9.70
CA SER A 97 8.02 -0.07 8.24
C SER A 97 9.11 -1.07 7.84
N LEU A 98 10.12 -1.29 8.69
CA LEU A 98 11.20 -2.27 8.45
C LEU A 98 10.70 -3.72 8.43
N LEU A 99 9.57 -3.98 9.09
CA LEU A 99 9.03 -5.33 9.26
C LEU A 99 8.10 -5.78 8.12
N TRP A 100 7.81 -4.86 7.19
CA TRP A 100 7.11 -5.19 5.95
C TRP A 100 8.12 -5.74 4.93
N ASP A 101 8.08 -7.07 4.72
CA ASP A 101 8.89 -7.74 3.71
C ASP A 101 8.22 -7.65 2.33
N PHE A 102 8.49 -6.55 1.63
CA PHE A 102 7.94 -6.32 0.29
C PHE A 102 8.46 -7.34 -0.71
N GLU A 103 9.76 -7.64 -0.71
CA GLU A 103 10.37 -8.54 -1.68
C GLU A 103 9.76 -9.94 -1.60
N TRP A 104 9.58 -10.47 -0.38
CA TRP A 104 8.90 -11.75 -0.18
C TRP A 104 7.44 -11.69 -0.62
N THR A 105 6.70 -10.65 -0.22
CA THR A 105 5.28 -10.50 -0.55
C THR A 105 5.08 -10.38 -2.06
N ASN A 106 5.92 -9.60 -2.73
CA ASN A 106 5.86 -9.40 -4.16
C ASN A 106 6.12 -10.71 -4.92
N ARG A 107 7.12 -11.47 -4.50
CA ARG A 107 7.43 -12.77 -5.12
C ARG A 107 6.34 -13.81 -4.87
N GLN A 108 5.91 -13.97 -3.62
CA GLN A 108 5.02 -15.07 -3.24
C GLN A 108 3.54 -14.81 -3.56
N MET A 109 3.10 -13.56 -3.42
CA MET A 109 1.67 -13.22 -3.52
C MET A 109 1.36 -12.40 -4.76
N MET A 110 2.29 -11.54 -5.16
CA MET A 110 2.04 -10.54 -6.20
C MET A 110 2.73 -10.86 -7.53
N ARG A 111 3.31 -12.06 -7.67
CA ARG A 111 3.93 -12.59 -8.89
C ARG A 111 5.00 -11.68 -9.50
N ASN A 112 5.70 -10.92 -8.67
CA ASN A 112 6.68 -9.90 -9.07
C ASN A 112 6.12 -8.82 -10.02
N MET A 113 4.80 -8.60 -10.03
CA MET A 113 4.17 -7.61 -10.91
C MET A 113 4.23 -6.17 -10.37
N TYR A 114 4.64 -5.99 -9.12
CA TYR A 114 4.65 -4.67 -8.47
C TYR A 114 6.08 -4.14 -8.32
N ILE A 115 6.21 -2.83 -8.38
CA ILE A 115 7.45 -2.11 -8.12
C ILE A 115 7.29 -1.38 -6.79
N ARG A 116 8.31 -1.46 -5.93
CA ARG A 116 8.30 -0.76 -4.64
C ARG A 116 8.32 0.75 -4.87
N GLN A 117 7.39 1.45 -4.24
CA GLN A 117 7.32 2.92 -4.31
C GLN A 117 8.28 3.54 -3.29
N ASP A 118 9.26 4.31 -3.77
CA ASP A 118 10.20 5.09 -2.95
C ASP A 118 9.80 6.57 -2.84
N SER A 119 8.70 7.00 -3.49
CA SER A 119 8.30 8.40 -3.54
C SER A 119 6.78 8.57 -3.51
N TYR A 120 6.33 9.71 -2.94
CA TYR A 120 4.95 10.18 -3.05
C TYR A 120 4.49 10.42 -4.51
N PHE A 121 5.45 10.60 -5.42
CA PHE A 121 5.20 10.88 -6.84
C PHE A 121 5.86 9.83 -7.75
N SER A 122 5.86 8.57 -7.31
CA SER A 122 6.47 7.45 -8.04
C SER A 122 6.00 7.37 -9.50
N ASN A 123 6.90 6.99 -10.41
CA ASN A 123 6.66 6.95 -11.85
C ASN A 123 6.33 8.33 -12.47
N SER A 124 7.00 9.39 -12.02
CA SER A 124 6.90 10.73 -12.59
C SER A 124 8.19 11.54 -12.40
N ASP A 125 8.32 12.63 -13.16
CA ASP A 125 9.43 13.59 -13.03
C ASP A 125 9.42 14.35 -11.69
N LEU A 126 8.33 14.26 -10.91
CA LEU A 126 8.22 14.85 -9.57
C LEU A 126 8.82 13.94 -8.48
N ALA A 127 9.28 12.73 -8.83
CA ALA A 127 9.87 11.81 -7.88
C ALA A 127 11.26 12.30 -7.43
N ALA A 128 11.42 12.55 -6.14
CA ALA A 128 12.72 12.81 -5.51
C ALA A 128 13.61 11.56 -5.56
N THR A 129 14.40 11.42 -6.63
CA THR A 129 15.25 10.25 -6.90
C THR A 129 16.74 10.51 -6.67
N GLY A 130 17.12 11.76 -6.43
CA GLY A 130 18.48 12.20 -6.13
C GLY A 130 18.51 13.17 -4.96
N LEU A 131 19.71 13.68 -4.64
CA LEU A 131 19.86 14.76 -3.67
C LEU A 131 19.26 16.06 -4.22
N PRO A 132 18.84 16.99 -3.35
CA PRO A 132 18.29 18.26 -3.79
C PRO A 132 19.24 19.02 -4.73
N THR A 133 18.71 19.47 -5.86
CA THR A 133 19.39 20.36 -6.80
C THR A 133 19.65 21.75 -6.18
N PRO A 134 20.52 22.58 -6.77
CA PRO A 134 20.72 23.95 -6.27
C PRO A 134 19.44 24.80 -6.21
N ALA A 135 18.46 24.54 -7.08
CA ALA A 135 17.17 25.22 -7.06
C ALA A 135 16.29 24.72 -5.91
N GLU A 136 16.22 23.41 -5.68
CA GLU A 136 15.47 22.82 -4.57
C GLU A 136 16.07 23.17 -3.21
N LEU A 137 17.40 23.26 -3.10
CA LEU A 137 18.07 23.73 -1.89
C LEU A 137 17.62 25.14 -1.49
N LYS A 138 17.42 26.05 -2.44
CA LYS A 138 16.90 27.41 -2.13
C LYS A 138 15.52 27.36 -1.45
N ILE A 139 14.72 26.33 -1.73
CA ILE A 139 13.40 26.10 -1.09
C ILE A 139 13.56 25.39 0.26
N LEU A 140 14.51 24.45 0.38
CA LEU A 140 14.72 23.64 1.58
C LEU A 140 15.51 24.34 2.67
N GLU A 141 16.46 25.21 2.35
CA GLU A 141 17.31 25.89 3.34
C GLU A 141 16.51 26.65 4.42
N PRO A 142 15.44 27.42 4.09
CA PRO A 142 14.58 28.04 5.11
C PRO A 142 13.90 27.05 6.06
N LEU A 143 13.78 25.78 5.66
CA LEU A 143 13.18 24.70 6.46
C LEU A 143 14.21 23.91 7.27
N ARG A 144 15.50 24.28 7.21
CA ARG A 144 16.55 23.60 7.97
C ARG A 144 16.25 23.66 9.47
N GLY A 145 16.31 22.50 10.13
CA GLY A 145 15.92 22.33 11.54
C GLY A 145 14.42 22.10 11.77
N GLN A 146 13.56 22.34 10.77
CA GLN A 146 12.13 21.99 10.80
C GLN A 146 11.83 20.67 10.10
N VAL A 147 12.69 20.26 9.17
CA VAL A 147 12.64 18.96 8.49
C VAL A 147 13.80 18.07 8.95
N PRO A 148 13.67 16.73 8.82
CA PRO A 148 14.76 15.82 9.15
C PRO A 148 16.04 16.17 8.37
N PRO A 149 17.23 16.15 9.01
CA PRO A 149 18.49 16.46 8.32
C PRO A 149 18.74 15.62 7.07
N GLN A 150 18.23 14.39 7.06
CA GLN A 150 18.35 13.45 5.95
C GLN A 150 17.79 13.97 4.62
N VAL A 151 16.88 14.95 4.66
CA VAL A 151 16.32 15.59 3.46
C VAL A 151 17.41 16.26 2.60
N PHE A 152 18.53 16.66 3.21
CA PHE A 152 19.61 17.39 2.52
C PHE A 152 20.73 16.49 2.00
N ASP A 153 20.93 15.30 2.57
CA ASP A 153 22.12 14.48 2.33
C ASP A 153 21.83 13.00 2.00
N THR A 154 20.58 12.57 2.09
CA THR A 154 20.21 11.15 1.93
C THR A 154 19.10 11.02 0.90
N VAL A 155 19.36 10.25 -0.16
CA VAL A 155 18.29 9.83 -1.08
C VAL A 155 17.45 8.78 -0.36
N TYR A 156 16.18 9.08 -0.13
CA TYR A 156 15.27 8.14 0.54
C TYR A 156 15.10 6.86 -0.29
N LYS A 157 15.19 5.73 0.41
CA LYS A 157 14.88 4.41 -0.12
C LYS A 157 14.07 3.63 0.90
N THR A 158 13.07 2.91 0.42
CA THR A 158 12.33 1.99 1.28
C THR A 158 13.22 0.84 1.74
N PRO A 159 12.95 0.24 2.92
CA PRO A 159 13.67 -0.93 3.38
C PRO A 159 13.58 -2.06 2.36
N LYS A 160 14.74 -2.66 2.06
CA LYS A 160 14.87 -3.81 1.15
C LYS A 160 15.32 -5.05 1.92
N THR A 161 14.68 -6.17 1.65
CA THR A 161 15.07 -7.50 2.15
C THR A 161 15.68 -8.33 1.02
N ASP A 162 16.19 -9.52 1.33
CA ASP A 162 16.59 -10.51 0.31
C ASP A 162 15.39 -11.31 -0.25
N GLY A 163 14.19 -11.00 0.24
CA GLY A 163 12.94 -11.67 -0.10
C GLY A 163 12.83 -13.10 0.41
N THR A 164 13.73 -13.63 1.24
CA THR A 164 13.64 -15.01 1.76
C THR A 164 12.47 -15.19 2.72
N GLY A 165 11.99 -14.09 3.33
CA GLY A 165 11.01 -14.11 4.42
C GLY A 165 11.66 -14.19 5.79
N PHE A 166 12.99 -14.27 5.85
CA PHE A 166 13.79 -14.19 7.07
C PHE A 166 14.46 -12.81 7.14
N ILE A 167 13.89 -11.92 7.97
CA ILE A 167 14.28 -10.50 8.02
C ILE A 167 14.96 -10.11 9.33
N ARG A 168 15.86 -10.97 9.83
CA ARG A 168 16.46 -10.82 11.18
C ARG A 168 17.22 -9.51 11.35
N ASP A 169 17.92 -9.06 10.31
CA ASP A 169 18.62 -7.78 10.29
C ASP A 169 17.64 -6.60 10.48
N LYS A 170 16.49 -6.64 9.80
CA LYS A 170 15.43 -5.63 9.92
C LYS A 170 14.74 -5.67 11.28
N GLN A 171 14.56 -6.86 11.85
CA GLN A 171 14.03 -7.02 13.21
C GLN A 171 14.94 -6.41 14.27
N LEU A 172 16.26 -6.61 14.15
CA LEU A 172 17.23 -6.01 15.08
C LEU A 172 17.23 -4.47 14.97
N GLN A 173 17.17 -3.93 13.74
CA GLN A 173 17.04 -2.49 13.51
C GLN A 173 15.72 -1.94 14.08
N ALA A 174 14.61 -2.65 13.87
CA ALA A 174 13.31 -2.27 14.42
C ALA A 174 13.34 -2.25 15.95
N LEU A 175 13.88 -3.29 16.60
CA LEU A 175 14.00 -3.36 18.06
C LEU A 175 14.88 -2.24 18.63
N ALA A 176 15.96 -1.86 17.94
CA ALA A 176 16.79 -0.72 18.36
C ALA A 176 15.99 0.59 18.34
N LEU A 177 15.28 0.87 17.25
CA LEU A 177 14.42 2.05 17.12
C LEU A 177 13.28 2.06 18.15
N MET A 178 12.66 0.90 18.39
CA MET A 178 11.61 0.75 19.40
C MET A 178 12.15 1.03 20.80
N LYS A 179 13.34 0.51 21.14
CA LYS A 179 14.01 0.77 22.42
C LYS A 179 14.31 2.25 22.63
N GLU A 180 14.83 2.94 21.61
CA GLU A 180 15.06 4.39 21.65
C GLU A 180 13.77 5.20 21.85
N ALA A 181 12.63 4.64 21.42
CA ALA A 181 11.29 5.19 21.62
C ALA A 181 10.62 4.74 22.93
N GLY A 182 11.35 4.05 23.83
CA GLY A 182 10.85 3.66 25.15
C GLY A 182 10.13 2.31 25.20
N TRP A 183 10.20 1.51 24.12
CA TRP A 183 9.57 0.19 24.05
C TRP A 183 10.61 -0.91 24.24
N THR A 184 10.44 -1.76 25.24
CA THR A 184 11.42 -2.80 25.58
C THR A 184 10.79 -4.18 25.64
N PRO A 185 11.54 -5.24 25.29
CA PRO A 185 11.06 -6.61 25.44
C PRO A 185 10.84 -6.98 26.91
N LYS A 186 9.70 -7.59 27.21
CA LYS A 186 9.36 -8.20 28.51
C LYS A 186 8.65 -9.53 28.27
N GLY A 187 9.39 -10.63 28.41
CA GLY A 187 8.90 -11.95 27.99
C GLY A 187 8.74 -12.00 26.47
N ASP A 188 7.57 -12.45 26.01
CA ASP A 188 7.23 -12.52 24.58
C ASP A 188 6.58 -11.24 24.04
N GLU A 189 6.46 -10.19 24.87
CA GLU A 189 5.80 -8.93 24.51
C GLU A 189 6.80 -7.77 24.43
N LEU A 190 6.49 -6.77 23.61
CA LEU A 190 7.14 -5.47 23.60
C LEU A 190 6.27 -4.48 24.38
N VAL A 191 6.80 -3.90 25.46
CA VAL A 191 6.02 -3.06 26.39
C VAL A 191 6.61 -1.66 26.55
N ASN A 192 5.79 -0.69 26.94
CA ASN A 192 6.25 0.64 27.35
C ASN A 192 6.73 0.66 28.81
N ALA A 193 7.09 1.84 29.33
CA ALA A 193 7.54 2.03 30.71
C ALA A 193 6.50 1.62 31.76
N GLU A 194 5.21 1.76 31.43
CA GLU A 194 4.07 1.35 32.27
C GLU A 194 3.77 -0.15 32.19
N GLY A 195 4.50 -0.89 31.36
CA GLY A 195 4.30 -2.33 31.15
C GLY A 195 3.11 -2.67 30.25
N GLN A 196 2.58 -1.72 29.50
CA GLN A 196 1.49 -1.94 28.54
C GLN A 196 2.06 -2.50 27.23
N PRO A 197 1.48 -3.55 26.66
CA PRO A 197 1.95 -4.16 25.42
C PRO A 197 1.71 -3.26 24.20
N PHE A 198 2.64 -3.28 23.26
CA PHE A 198 2.48 -2.62 21.97
C PHE A 198 1.49 -3.43 21.11
N SER A 199 0.26 -2.93 21.01
CA SER A 199 -0.80 -3.56 20.25
C SER A 199 -1.51 -2.54 19.35
N PHE A 200 -1.88 -2.95 18.14
CA PHE A 200 -2.70 -2.13 17.24
C PHE A 200 -3.48 -2.97 16.22
N THR A 201 -4.56 -2.39 15.71
CA THR A 201 -5.43 -3.01 14.70
C THR A 201 -5.28 -2.36 13.32
N PHE A 202 -5.06 -3.19 12.31
CA PHE A 202 -5.28 -2.84 10.90
C PHE A 202 -6.76 -2.99 10.55
N LEU A 203 -7.39 -1.90 10.14
CA LEU A 203 -8.75 -1.90 9.64
C LEU A 203 -8.74 -2.22 8.14
N ASN A 204 -9.31 -3.36 7.76
CA ASN A 204 -9.33 -3.83 6.38
C ASN A 204 -10.75 -3.75 5.79
N GLY A 205 -10.92 -2.97 4.72
CA GLY A 205 -12.18 -2.88 3.96
C GLY A 205 -12.24 -3.77 2.71
N GLN A 206 -11.18 -4.52 2.41
CA GLN A 206 -11.05 -5.29 1.17
C GLN A 206 -11.00 -6.80 1.44
N THR A 207 -11.92 -7.55 0.83
CA THR A 207 -11.93 -9.03 0.91
C THR A 207 -10.65 -9.62 0.32
N GLY A 208 -9.99 -10.49 1.08
CA GLY A 208 -8.79 -11.21 0.66
C GLY A 208 -7.47 -10.45 0.88
N PHE A 209 -7.53 -9.16 1.20
CA PHE A 209 -6.34 -8.34 1.50
C PHE A 209 -5.63 -8.81 2.78
N GLU A 210 -6.36 -9.40 3.73
CA GLU A 210 -5.81 -9.95 4.97
C GLU A 210 -4.68 -10.95 4.72
N ARG A 211 -4.72 -11.69 3.60
CA ARG A 211 -3.68 -12.65 3.23
C ARG A 211 -2.33 -11.97 3.04
N MET A 212 -2.31 -10.74 2.52
CA MET A 212 -1.08 -9.94 2.37
C MET A 212 -0.57 -9.38 3.69
N LEU A 213 -1.43 -9.29 4.71
CA LEU A 213 -1.06 -8.79 6.04
C LEU A 213 -0.56 -9.90 6.97
N LEU A 214 -0.86 -11.17 6.70
CA LEU A 214 -0.41 -12.29 7.56
C LEU A 214 1.13 -12.39 7.68
N PRO A 215 1.94 -12.23 6.62
CA PRO A 215 3.39 -12.19 6.75
C PRO A 215 3.87 -11.02 7.62
N TYR A 216 3.23 -9.86 7.48
CA TYR A 216 3.53 -8.69 8.31
C TYR A 216 3.18 -8.94 9.79
N LYS A 217 2.01 -9.52 10.06
CA LYS A 217 1.59 -9.97 11.39
C LYS A 217 2.61 -10.89 12.03
N ARG A 218 3.09 -11.88 11.28
CA ARG A 218 4.13 -12.82 11.74
C ARG A 218 5.42 -12.08 12.08
N ASN A 219 5.89 -11.19 11.21
CA ASN A 219 7.13 -10.45 11.40
C ASN A 219 7.07 -9.51 12.62
N LEU A 220 5.91 -8.90 12.87
CA LEU A 220 5.63 -8.08 14.06
C LEU A 220 5.62 -8.92 15.34
N ALA A 221 4.91 -10.05 15.34
CA ALA A 221 4.83 -10.96 16.48
C ALA A 221 6.20 -11.50 16.90
N GLN A 222 7.11 -11.73 15.95
CA GLN A 222 8.48 -12.19 16.23
C GLN A 222 9.34 -11.19 17.04
N ILE A 223 8.91 -9.93 17.17
CA ILE A 223 9.55 -8.95 18.04
C ILE A 223 8.63 -8.48 19.18
N GLY A 224 7.57 -9.25 19.48
CA GLY A 224 6.64 -9.01 20.59
C GLY A 224 5.57 -7.96 20.33
N ILE A 225 5.30 -7.61 19.06
CA ILE A 225 4.24 -6.65 18.70
C ILE A 225 2.95 -7.38 18.35
N HIS A 226 1.85 -6.99 19.01
CA HIS A 226 0.54 -7.56 18.77
C HIS A 226 -0.16 -6.79 17.63
N PHE A 227 -0.44 -7.49 16.54
CA PHE A 227 -1.06 -6.90 15.36
C PHE A 227 -2.32 -7.65 14.98
N ASP A 228 -3.45 -6.96 15.05
CA ASP A 228 -4.75 -7.51 14.69
C ASP A 228 -5.24 -6.99 13.35
N ILE A 229 -5.99 -7.82 12.64
CA ILE A 229 -6.56 -7.49 11.34
C ILE A 229 -8.07 -7.58 11.50
N ARG A 230 -8.76 -6.45 11.37
CA ARG A 230 -10.21 -6.37 11.46
C ARG A 230 -10.81 -6.12 10.08
N ARG A 231 -11.41 -7.15 9.51
CA ARG A 231 -12.16 -7.04 8.25
C ARG A 231 -13.58 -6.57 8.51
N ILE A 232 -14.03 -5.57 7.79
CA ILE A 232 -15.39 -5.03 7.81
C ILE A 232 -15.88 -4.75 6.38
N ASP A 233 -17.18 -4.55 6.21
CA ASP A 233 -17.74 -4.17 4.91
C ASP A 233 -17.36 -2.73 4.51
N ALA A 234 -17.56 -2.41 3.23
CA ALA A 234 -17.16 -1.13 2.64
C ALA A 234 -17.86 0.09 3.29
N ALA A 235 -19.13 -0.04 3.69
CA ALA A 235 -19.87 1.06 4.30
C ALA A 235 -19.35 1.34 5.72
N GLN A 236 -19.13 0.30 6.52
CA GLN A 236 -18.50 0.45 7.83
C GLN A 236 -17.06 0.98 7.73
N TYR A 237 -16.29 0.52 6.74
CA TYR A 237 -14.93 0.98 6.52
C TYR A 237 -14.90 2.48 6.24
N LEU A 238 -15.74 2.96 5.32
CA LEU A 238 -15.85 4.38 5.00
C LEU A 238 -16.22 5.21 6.24
N ASN A 239 -17.22 4.79 7.01
CA ASN A 239 -17.65 5.50 8.21
C ASN A 239 -16.52 5.62 9.25
N ARG A 240 -15.77 4.53 9.50
CA ARG A 240 -14.64 4.54 10.44
C ARG A 240 -13.47 5.38 9.94
N VAL A 241 -13.17 5.34 8.64
CA VAL A 241 -12.14 6.20 8.04
C VAL A 241 -12.51 7.68 8.19
N MET A 242 -13.76 8.03 7.88
CA MET A 242 -14.26 9.41 8.03
C MET A 242 -14.23 9.89 9.48
N ALA A 243 -14.53 9.01 10.44
CA ALA A 243 -14.44 9.30 11.87
C ALA A 243 -13.01 9.23 12.44
N ARG A 244 -12.00 8.88 11.61
CA ARG A 244 -10.62 8.57 12.05
C ARG A 244 -10.54 7.51 13.17
N ASP A 245 -11.49 6.58 13.19
CA ASP A 245 -11.57 5.48 14.16
C ASP A 245 -10.87 4.21 13.65
N TYR A 246 -9.55 4.27 13.61
CA TYR A 246 -8.64 3.19 13.23
C TYR A 246 -7.25 3.43 13.83
N ASP A 247 -6.43 2.39 13.93
CA ASP A 247 -5.01 2.56 14.27
C ASP A 247 -4.18 2.63 12.99
N MET A 248 -4.37 1.65 12.10
CA MET A 248 -3.75 1.58 10.77
C MET A 248 -4.77 1.17 9.71
N ILE A 249 -4.61 1.68 8.48
CA ILE A 249 -5.36 1.31 7.26
C ILE A 249 -4.42 1.14 6.08
#